data_AF-A0AAV6KYS0-F1
#
_entry.id   AF-A0AAV6KYS0-F1
#
_cell.length_a   1.000
_cell.length_b   1.000
_cell.length_c   1.000
_cell.angle_alpha   90.00
_cell.angle_beta   90.00
_cell.angle_gamma   90.00
#
_symmetry.space_group_name_H-M   'P 1'
#
loop_
_entity.id
_entity.type
_entity.pdbx_description
1 polymer ?
#
loop_
_entity_poly.entity_id
_entity_poly.type
_entity_poly.pdbx_seq_one_letter_code
_entity_poly.pdbx_strand_id
1 'polypeptide(L)'
;MTHAVDIRRRIDPPLPGHTPGNLVWIVTGFFDPPESTEVKLSELVEIVKETFGSFNNNAIRSLQGDEGFLLASSRLKEMEAFHANVELDTFRFTSWCNLGFYSVDFGWGKPIWVSHMGDIESTPAKSGVVFIESGGGGGGIEAWMMLDEKEMVLLTGPLAGQQEQLPNRGRSRKLRLDHIRDQVQQQ
;
A
#
# COMPACT_ATOMS: atom_id res chain seq x y z
N MET A 1 -3.93 5.31 -8.10
CA MET A 1 -3.35 4.49 -7.02
C MET A 1 -3.95 3.08 -7.03
N THR A 2 -3.18 2.08 -6.60
CA THR A 2 -3.67 0.71 -6.37
C THR A 2 -3.34 0.29 -4.93
N HIS A 3 -4.23 -0.46 -4.27
CA HIS A 3 -3.97 -0.98 -2.92
C HIS A 3 -4.39 -2.45 -2.80
N ALA A 4 -3.51 -3.28 -2.24
CA ALA A 4 -3.82 -4.69 -1.98
C ALA A 4 -4.71 -4.84 -0.72
N VAL A 5 -5.77 -5.63 -0.82
CA VAL A 5 -6.78 -5.82 0.25
C VAL A 5 -6.95 -7.32 0.54
N ASP A 6 -6.80 -7.72 1.80
CA ASP A 6 -7.18 -9.06 2.24
C ASP A 6 -8.70 -9.22 2.17
N ILE A 7 -9.15 -10.18 1.37
CA ILE A 7 -10.58 -10.40 1.12
C ILE A 7 -11.19 -11.41 2.09
N ARG A 8 -10.40 -12.11 2.91
CA ARG A 8 -10.89 -13.16 3.82
C ARG A 8 -12.05 -12.70 4.70
N ARG A 9 -11.89 -11.53 5.33
CA ARG A 9 -12.90 -10.94 6.22
C ARG A 9 -14.10 -10.33 5.50
N ARG A 10 -14.02 -10.20 4.17
CA ARG A 10 -15.05 -9.54 3.36
C ARG A 10 -15.89 -10.51 2.53
N ILE A 11 -15.44 -11.75 2.37
CA ILE A 11 -16.23 -12.85 1.79
C ILE A 11 -17.39 -13.19 2.75
N ASP A 12 -18.51 -13.66 2.19
CA ASP A 12 -19.68 -14.10 2.92
C ASP A 12 -19.91 -15.60 2.70
N PRO A 13 -19.74 -16.46 3.74
CA PRO A 13 -19.32 -16.12 5.10
C PRO A 13 -17.82 -15.75 5.19
N PRO A 14 -17.38 -14.96 6.20
CA PRO A 14 -15.98 -14.61 6.37
C PRO A 14 -15.09 -15.83 6.54
N LEU A 15 -13.95 -15.82 5.87
CA LEU A 15 -12.94 -16.87 5.99
C LEU A 15 -12.06 -16.65 7.23
N PRO A 16 -11.62 -17.73 7.91
CA PRO A 16 -10.65 -17.62 8.99
C PRO A 16 -9.38 -16.89 8.56
N GLY A 17 -8.78 -16.11 9.46
CA GLY A 17 -7.53 -15.38 9.17
C GLY A 17 -6.35 -16.28 8.80
N HIS A 18 -6.39 -17.55 9.22
CA HIS A 18 -5.37 -18.56 8.93
C HIS A 18 -5.67 -19.39 7.66
N THR A 19 -6.67 -19.01 6.85
CA THR A 19 -6.94 -19.69 5.58
C THR A 19 -5.73 -19.57 4.65
N PRO A 20 -5.14 -20.69 4.17
CA PRO A 20 -3.96 -20.67 3.31
C PRO A 20 -4.29 -20.14 1.90
N GLY A 21 -3.29 -19.61 1.22
CA GLY A 21 -3.39 -19.14 -0.18
C GLY A 21 -3.49 -17.61 -0.35
N ASN A 22 -3.57 -17.18 -1.60
CA ASN A 22 -3.59 -15.76 -1.98
C ASN A 22 -5.03 -15.26 -2.13
N LEU A 23 -5.65 -14.91 -1.00
CA LEU A 23 -6.96 -14.27 -0.96
C LEU A 23 -6.79 -12.76 -0.84
N VAL A 24 -6.39 -12.14 -1.94
CA VAL A 24 -6.13 -10.71 -2.05
C VAL A 24 -6.82 -10.15 -3.29
N TRP A 25 -7.37 -8.95 -3.17
CA TRP A 25 -7.85 -8.18 -4.31
C TRP A 25 -7.16 -6.83 -4.37
N ILE A 26 -7.05 -6.24 -5.56
CA ILE A 26 -6.44 -4.92 -5.75
C ILE A 26 -7.56 -3.93 -6.02
N VAL A 27 -7.69 -2.94 -5.14
CA VAL A 27 -8.57 -1.80 -5.36
C VAL A 27 -7.81 -0.70 -6.09
N THR A 28 -8.49 0.00 -6.98
CA THR A 28 -7.90 1.05 -7.82
C THR A 28 -8.67 2.34 -7.61
N GLY A 29 -7.96 3.42 -7.32
CA GLY A 29 -8.49 4.77 -7.18
C GLY A 29 -7.83 5.70 -8.19
N PHE A 30 -8.61 6.61 -8.79
CA PHE A 30 -8.11 7.61 -9.71
C PHE A 30 -8.21 8.99 -9.07
N PHE A 31 -7.24 9.83 -9.41
CA PHE A 31 -7.24 11.22 -9.00
C PHE A 31 -6.78 12.05 -10.19
N ASP A 32 -7.59 13.04 -10.54
CA ASP A 32 -7.28 14.02 -11.57
C ASP A 32 -7.34 15.41 -10.93
N PRO A 33 -6.20 15.95 -10.46
CA PRO A 33 -6.17 17.25 -9.82
C PRO A 33 -6.39 18.37 -10.84
N PRO A 34 -7.10 19.45 -10.49
CA PRO A 34 -7.18 20.65 -11.33
C PRO A 34 -5.78 21.25 -11.53
N GLU A 35 -5.43 21.66 -12.76
CA GLU A 35 -4.09 22.13 -13.15
C GLU A 35 -3.48 23.25 -12.28
N SER A 36 -4.30 24.00 -11.52
CA SER A 36 -3.88 25.21 -10.80
C SER A 36 -4.26 25.23 -9.31
N THR A 37 -4.71 24.10 -8.74
CA THR A 37 -5.12 24.05 -7.33
C THR A 37 -4.15 23.20 -6.52
N GLU A 38 -3.72 23.73 -5.37
CA GLU A 38 -3.00 22.94 -4.37
C GLU A 38 -3.89 21.80 -3.87
N VAL A 39 -3.42 20.56 -4.07
CA VAL A 39 -4.14 19.37 -3.65
C VAL A 39 -4.19 19.31 -2.14
N LYS A 40 -5.41 19.25 -1.57
CA LYS A 40 -5.57 19.15 -0.12
C LYS A 40 -5.46 17.71 0.32
N LEU A 41 -4.91 17.49 1.52
CA LEU A 41 -4.86 16.15 2.11
C LEU A 41 -6.26 15.54 2.27
N SER A 42 -7.26 16.36 2.58
CA SER A 42 -8.66 15.92 2.68
C SER A 42 -9.17 15.28 1.40
N GLU A 43 -8.81 15.82 0.23
CA GLU A 43 -9.21 15.30 -1.08
C GLU A 43 -8.58 13.92 -1.32
N LEU A 44 -7.29 13.76 -0.98
CA LEU A 44 -6.60 12.48 -1.04
C LEU A 44 -7.23 11.44 -0.11
N VAL A 45 -7.63 11.85 1.09
CA VAL A 45 -8.33 10.99 2.06
C VAL A 45 -9.69 10.54 1.53
N GLU A 46 -10.43 11.41 0.86
CA GLU A 46 -11.70 11.07 0.21
C GLU A 46 -11.50 10.00 -0.86
N ILE A 47 -10.50 10.16 -1.73
CA ILE A 47 -10.18 9.17 -2.77
C ILE A 47 -9.83 7.82 -2.17
N VAL A 48 -9.05 7.79 -1.09
CA VAL A 48 -8.75 6.54 -0.38
C VAL A 48 -10.05 5.92 0.16
N LYS A 49 -10.90 6.70 0.83
CA LYS A 49 -12.18 6.20 1.37
C LYS A 49 -13.08 5.64 0.28
N GLU A 50 -13.23 6.35 -0.83
CA GLU A 50 -14.02 5.93 -1.98
C GLU A 50 -13.45 4.64 -2.61
N THR A 51 -12.13 4.58 -2.77
CA THR A 51 -11.44 3.41 -3.32
C THR A 51 -11.74 2.16 -2.48
N PHE A 52 -11.57 2.24 -1.16
CA PHE A 52 -11.86 1.11 -0.27
C PHE A 52 -13.36 0.83 -0.10
N GLY A 53 -14.21 1.86 -0.20
CA GLY A 53 -15.67 1.74 -0.12
C GLY A 53 -16.29 1.13 -1.37
N SER A 54 -15.68 1.34 -2.55
CA SER A 54 -16.10 0.71 -3.81
C SER A 54 -15.98 -0.81 -3.75
N PHE A 55 -15.02 -1.32 -2.97
CA PHE A 55 -14.79 -2.74 -2.75
C PHE A 55 -15.67 -3.30 -1.62
N ASN A 56 -16.97 -3.21 -1.83
CA ASN A 56 -18.02 -3.67 -0.93
C ASN A 56 -18.43 -5.14 -1.20
N ASN A 57 -19.41 -5.63 -0.44
CA ASN A 57 -19.90 -7.01 -0.53
C ASN A 57 -20.41 -7.37 -1.93
N ASN A 58 -21.02 -6.44 -2.67
CA ASN A 58 -21.50 -6.70 -4.02
C ASN A 58 -20.33 -6.89 -4.99
N ALA A 59 -19.30 -6.04 -4.88
CA ALA A 59 -18.07 -6.18 -5.66
C ALA A 59 -17.34 -7.50 -5.37
N ILE A 60 -17.44 -8.03 -4.15
CA ILE A 60 -16.84 -9.32 -3.78
C ILE A 60 -17.65 -10.48 -4.32
N ARG A 61 -18.98 -10.44 -4.20
CA ARG A 61 -19.87 -11.46 -4.77
C ARG A 61 -19.71 -11.55 -6.28
N SER A 62 -19.52 -10.43 -6.99
CA SER A 62 -19.30 -10.45 -8.44
C SER A 62 -17.98 -11.08 -8.87
N LEU A 63 -17.02 -11.27 -7.95
CA LEU A 63 -15.75 -11.96 -8.21
C LEU A 63 -15.82 -13.47 -7.93
N GLN A 64 -16.97 -13.99 -7.49
CA GLN A 64 -17.17 -15.41 -7.20
C GLN A 64 -17.72 -16.17 -8.42
N GLY A 65 -17.41 -17.47 -8.52
CA GLY A 65 -17.88 -18.34 -9.60
C GLY A 65 -17.18 -18.10 -10.94
N ASP A 66 -17.67 -18.79 -11.98
CA ASP A 66 -17.03 -18.83 -13.31
C ASP A 66 -17.04 -17.45 -13.99
N GLU A 67 -18.14 -16.70 -13.88
CA GLU A 67 -18.23 -15.33 -14.38
C GLU A 67 -17.32 -14.37 -13.61
N GLY A 68 -17.10 -14.64 -12.32
CA GLY A 68 -16.20 -13.88 -11.47
C GLY A 68 -14.74 -13.97 -11.93
N PHE A 69 -14.30 -15.12 -12.44
CA PHE A 69 -12.97 -15.26 -13.02
C PHE A 69 -12.80 -14.37 -14.26
N LEU A 70 -13.79 -14.34 -15.15
CA LEU A 70 -13.76 -13.49 -16.34
C LEU A 70 -13.72 -12.00 -15.98
N LEU A 71 -14.56 -11.59 -15.03
CA LEU A 71 -14.57 -10.22 -14.51
C LEU A 71 -13.21 -9.87 -13.88
N ALA A 72 -12.67 -10.76 -13.06
CA ALA A 72 -11.39 -10.56 -12.41
C ALA A 72 -10.25 -10.42 -13.44
N SER A 73 -10.23 -11.30 -14.44
CA SER A 73 -9.25 -11.26 -15.53
C SER A 73 -9.33 -9.96 -16.33
N SER A 74 -10.54 -9.47 -16.66
CA SER A 74 -10.72 -8.18 -17.34
C SER A 74 -10.17 -7.03 -16.51
N ARG A 75 -10.51 -6.96 -15.22
CA ARG A 75 -10.05 -5.89 -14.32
C ARG A 75 -8.53 -5.91 -14.12
N LEU A 76 -7.93 -7.09 -14.07
CA LEU A 76 -6.47 -7.22 -13.98
C LEU A 76 -5.79 -6.71 -15.26
N LYS A 77 -6.33 -7.00 -16.44
CA LYS A 77 -5.82 -6.46 -17.72
C LYS A 77 -5.93 -4.95 -17.80
N GLU A 78 -7.05 -4.38 -17.35
CA GLU A 78 -7.22 -2.92 -17.26
C GLU A 78 -6.18 -2.30 -16.32
N MET A 79 -5.96 -2.92 -15.15
CA MET A 79 -4.93 -2.49 -14.20
C MET A 79 -3.52 -2.57 -14.79
N GLU A 80 -3.19 -3.64 -15.51
CA GLU A 80 -1.92 -3.78 -16.22
C GLU A 80 -1.74 -2.66 -17.26
N ALA A 81 -2.78 -2.33 -18.01
CA ALA A 81 -2.75 -1.24 -18.97
C ALA A 81 -2.53 0.13 -18.29
N PHE A 82 -3.14 0.37 -17.13
CA PHE A 82 -2.89 1.60 -16.36
C PHE A 82 -1.44 1.69 -15.86
N HIS A 83 -0.88 0.60 -15.35
CA HIS A 83 0.52 0.58 -14.93
C HIS A 83 1.51 0.74 -16.09
N ALA A 84 1.15 0.25 -17.28
CA ALA A 84 1.97 0.41 -18.48
C ALA A 84 1.87 1.80 -19.11
N ASN A 85 0.85 2.61 -18.76
CA ASN A 85 0.69 3.94 -19.33
C ASN A 85 1.71 4.93 -18.75
N VAL A 86 2.62 5.40 -19.59
CA VAL A 86 3.68 6.34 -19.22
C VAL A 86 3.16 7.73 -18.87
N GLU A 87 1.97 8.11 -19.32
CA GLU A 87 1.32 9.40 -19.03
C GLU A 87 0.67 9.43 -17.64
N LEU A 88 0.45 8.27 -17.02
CA LEU A 88 -0.17 8.18 -15.70
C LEU A 88 0.88 7.96 -14.61
N ASP A 89 0.74 8.68 -13.50
CA ASP A 89 1.50 8.41 -12.29
C ASP A 89 0.83 7.31 -11.47
N THR A 90 1.56 6.23 -11.23
CA THR A 90 1.03 5.01 -10.61
C THR A 90 1.73 4.71 -9.29
N PHE A 91 0.94 4.79 -8.22
CA PHE A 91 1.36 4.46 -6.86
C PHE A 91 0.69 3.17 -6.40
N ARG A 92 1.51 2.17 -6.06
CA ARG A 92 1.07 0.90 -5.48
C ARG A 92 1.28 0.90 -3.98
N PHE A 93 0.23 0.54 -3.24
CA PHE A 93 0.23 0.44 -1.79
C PHE A 93 -0.05 -0.99 -1.33
N THR A 94 0.60 -1.40 -0.26
CA THR A 94 0.26 -2.63 0.46
C THR A 94 0.52 -2.45 1.95
N SER A 95 -0.27 -3.11 2.78
CA SER A 95 -0.15 -3.06 4.23
C SER A 95 0.15 -4.44 4.77
N TRP A 96 1.25 -4.54 5.50
CA TRP A 96 1.63 -5.71 6.29
C TRP A 96 1.22 -5.57 7.77
N CYS A 97 0.56 -4.47 8.12
CA CYS A 97 -0.06 -4.30 9.43
C CYS A 97 -1.10 -5.39 9.69
N ASN A 98 -1.23 -5.82 10.94
CA ASN A 98 -2.12 -6.88 11.40
C ASN A 98 -1.81 -8.30 10.85
N LEU A 99 -0.67 -8.51 10.17
CA LEU A 99 -0.20 -9.85 9.80
C LEU A 99 0.45 -10.59 10.96
N GLY A 100 0.67 -9.92 12.09
CA GLY A 100 1.13 -10.54 13.33
C GLY A 100 2.62 -10.86 13.36
N PHE A 101 3.45 -10.30 12.45
CA PHE A 101 4.88 -10.60 12.39
C PHE A 101 5.60 -10.40 13.74
N TYR A 102 5.33 -9.31 14.46
CA TYR A 102 5.93 -9.05 15.78
C TYR A 102 5.36 -9.92 16.91
N SER A 103 4.33 -10.74 16.65
CA SER A 103 3.80 -11.70 17.62
C SER A 103 4.39 -13.11 17.50
N VAL A 104 5.12 -13.38 16.41
CA VAL A 104 5.74 -14.68 16.15
C VAL A 104 6.90 -14.91 17.11
N ASP A 105 6.99 -16.11 17.70
CA ASP A 105 8.11 -16.55 18.53
C ASP A 105 8.40 -18.02 18.25
N PHE A 106 9.61 -18.31 17.75
CA PHE A 106 10.06 -19.67 17.44
C PHE A 106 10.88 -20.31 18.57
N GLY A 107 10.93 -19.67 19.75
CA GLY A 107 11.73 -20.10 20.91
C GLY A 107 12.98 -19.23 21.16
N TRP A 108 13.20 -18.21 20.33
CA TRP A 108 14.32 -17.26 20.46
C TRP A 108 13.87 -15.84 20.82
N GLY A 109 12.58 -15.67 21.12
CA GLY A 109 11.96 -14.38 21.34
C GLY A 109 11.33 -13.80 20.08
N LYS A 110 10.61 -12.70 20.26
CA LYS A 110 9.88 -11.99 19.20
C LYS A 110 10.84 -11.20 18.29
N PRO A 111 10.48 -10.96 17.01
CA PRO A 111 11.25 -10.10 16.14
C PRO A 111 11.46 -8.71 16.75
N ILE A 112 12.71 -8.25 16.74
CA ILE A 112 13.06 -6.87 17.09
C ILE A 112 12.69 -5.95 15.92
N TRP A 113 12.79 -6.45 14.70
CA TRP A 113 12.57 -5.68 13.48
C TRP A 113 12.04 -6.58 12.35
N VAL A 114 11.08 -6.04 11.60
CA VAL A 114 10.52 -6.64 10.37
C VAL A 114 10.68 -5.63 9.25
N SER A 115 11.21 -6.08 8.12
CA SER A 115 11.43 -5.25 6.94
C SER A 115 10.90 -5.90 5.68
N HIS A 116 10.58 -5.07 4.70
CA HIS A 116 10.24 -5.55 3.38
C HIS A 116 11.52 -5.76 2.56
N MET A 117 11.79 -7.00 2.18
CA MET A 117 12.87 -7.39 1.27
C MET A 117 12.23 -7.96 0.00
N GLY A 118 12.20 -7.19 -1.08
CA GLY A 118 11.68 -7.63 -2.36
C GLY A 118 12.19 -6.79 -3.51
N ASP A 119 12.49 -7.42 -4.65
CA ASP A 119 12.92 -6.73 -5.85
C ASP A 119 11.70 -6.19 -6.61
N ILE A 120 11.36 -4.94 -6.32
CA ILE A 120 10.18 -4.30 -6.89
C ILE A 120 10.45 -3.79 -8.32
N GLU A 121 11.69 -3.88 -8.82
CA GLU A 121 12.03 -3.66 -10.23
C GLU A 121 11.25 -4.58 -11.19
N SER A 122 10.74 -5.71 -10.69
CA SER A 122 9.89 -6.63 -11.45
C SER A 122 8.41 -6.22 -11.50
N THR A 123 8.00 -5.15 -10.79
CA THR A 123 6.62 -4.70 -10.77
C THR A 123 6.37 -3.57 -11.76
N PRO A 124 5.24 -3.57 -12.48
CA PRO A 124 4.98 -2.55 -13.49
C PRO A 124 4.61 -1.16 -12.92
N ALA A 125 4.45 -1.01 -11.61
CA ALA A 125 4.12 0.28 -11.00
C ALA A 125 5.38 1.15 -10.88
N LYS A 126 5.25 2.45 -11.19
CA LYS A 126 6.37 3.41 -11.13
C LYS A 126 6.85 3.63 -9.69
N SER A 127 5.91 3.67 -8.75
CA SER A 127 6.16 3.98 -7.33
C SER A 127 5.41 3.03 -6.40
N GLY A 128 6.04 2.67 -5.27
CA GLY A 128 5.55 1.64 -4.35
C GLY A 128 5.74 1.99 -2.87
N VAL A 129 4.72 1.69 -2.05
CA VAL A 129 4.74 1.89 -0.60
C VAL A 129 4.25 0.64 0.14
N VAL A 130 5.02 0.21 1.12
CA VAL A 130 4.69 -0.90 2.03
C VAL A 130 4.57 -0.35 3.45
N PHE A 131 3.41 -0.52 4.08
CA PHE A 131 3.19 -0.17 5.48
C PHE A 131 3.50 -1.36 6.38
N ILE A 132 4.34 -1.16 7.40
CA ILE A 132 4.73 -2.19 8.37
C ILE A 132 4.53 -1.62 9.78
N GLU A 133 4.13 -2.45 10.73
CA GLU A 133 4.13 -2.07 12.15
C GLU A 133 5.55 -1.72 12.62
N SER A 134 5.66 -0.75 13.52
CA SER A 134 6.95 -0.41 14.13
C SER A 134 7.29 -1.40 15.26
N GLY A 135 8.46 -2.02 15.17
CA GLY A 135 8.96 -2.97 16.18
C GLY A 135 9.36 -2.35 17.52
N GLY A 136 9.42 -1.01 17.61
CA GLY A 136 9.92 -0.29 18.79
C GLY A 136 8.98 -0.23 20.00
N GLY A 137 7.94 -1.07 20.05
CA GLY A 137 6.99 -1.13 21.18
C GLY A 137 5.99 0.03 21.30
N GLY A 138 6.18 1.12 20.53
CA GLY A 138 5.34 2.32 20.58
C GLY A 138 4.06 2.30 19.74
N GLY A 139 3.75 1.20 19.05
CA GLY A 139 2.53 1.06 18.24
C GLY A 139 2.48 1.94 16.97
N GLY A 140 3.64 2.37 16.45
CA GLY A 140 3.74 3.18 15.23
C GLY A 140 3.66 2.38 13.93
N ILE A 141 3.66 3.07 12.80
CA ILE A 141 3.69 2.49 11.44
C ILE A 141 4.92 3.05 10.71
N GLU A 142 5.69 2.16 10.09
CA GLU A 142 6.77 2.49 9.17
C GLU A 142 6.25 2.42 7.72
N ALA A 143 6.60 3.42 6.90
CA ALA A 143 6.35 3.39 5.46
C ALA A 143 7.65 3.17 4.71
N TRP A 144 7.69 2.04 4.01
CA TRP A 144 8.79 1.65 3.16
C TRP A 144 8.46 2.07 1.74
N MET A 145 9.16 3.09 1.26
CA MET A 145 8.86 3.73 -0.02
C MET A 145 9.95 3.42 -1.03
N MET A 146 9.55 3.25 -2.26
CA MET A 146 10.47 3.36 -3.39
C MET A 146 9.77 4.14 -4.46
N LEU A 147 10.45 5.23 -4.82
CA LEU A 147 10.01 6.24 -5.74
C LEU A 147 11.16 6.44 -6.72
N ASP A 148 10.93 7.20 -7.78
CA ASP A 148 12.05 7.63 -8.61
C ASP A 148 12.97 8.58 -7.82
N GLU A 149 14.21 8.75 -8.29
CA GLU A 149 15.21 9.54 -7.56
C GLU A 149 14.77 11.01 -7.36
N LYS A 150 14.05 11.60 -8.32
CA LYS A 150 13.57 12.98 -8.25
C LYS A 150 12.45 13.11 -7.22
N GLU A 151 11.48 12.20 -7.25
CA GLU A 151 10.41 12.08 -6.27
C GLU A 151 10.98 11.86 -4.86
N MET A 152 11.99 10.98 -4.74
CA MET A 152 12.70 10.76 -3.49
C MET A 152 13.34 12.05 -2.99
N VAL A 153 14.03 12.83 -3.83
CA VAL A 153 14.63 14.11 -3.43
C VAL A 153 13.58 15.11 -2.96
N LEU A 154 12.46 15.24 -3.68
CA LEU A 154 11.37 16.13 -3.31
C LEU A 154 10.76 15.77 -1.95
N LEU A 155 10.49 14.48 -1.73
CA LEU A 155 9.91 13.99 -0.48
C LEU A 155 10.89 14.12 0.70
N THR A 156 12.19 13.96 0.43
CA THR A 156 13.21 13.89 1.48
C THR A 156 13.78 15.24 1.87
N GLY A 157 13.62 16.28 1.04
CA GLY A 157 14.02 17.66 1.35
C GLY A 157 13.50 18.16 2.71
N PRO A 158 12.20 17.98 3.03
CA PRO A 158 11.63 18.32 4.33
C PRO A 158 11.94 17.32 5.48
N LEU A 159 12.39 16.10 5.16
CA LEU A 159 12.47 14.95 6.09
C LEU A 159 13.89 14.41 6.28
N ALA A 160 14.92 15.18 5.93
CA ALA A 160 16.31 14.73 5.82
C ALA A 160 16.88 14.07 7.11
N GLY A 161 16.36 14.41 8.29
CA GLY A 161 16.79 13.86 9.58
C GLY A 161 16.10 12.56 10.03
N GLN A 162 15.12 12.05 9.28
CA GLN A 162 14.28 10.90 9.70
C GLN A 162 14.46 9.67 8.80
N GLN A 163 15.54 9.61 8.02
CA GLN A 163 15.78 8.59 7.00
C GLN A 163 16.89 7.63 7.39
N GLU A 164 16.70 6.38 6.99
CA GLU A 164 17.76 5.37 7.00
C GLU A 164 17.91 4.84 5.57
N GLN A 165 19.10 5.05 4.98
CA GLN A 165 19.44 4.50 3.66
C GLN A 165 19.97 3.08 3.84
N LEU A 166 19.38 2.14 3.11
CA LEU A 166 19.93 0.78 3.06
C LEU A 166 21.19 0.76 2.19
N PRO A 167 22.27 0.08 2.62
CA PRO A 167 23.46 -0.06 1.80
C PRO A 167 23.09 -0.81 0.51
N ASN A 168 23.44 -0.24 -0.65
CA ASN A 168 23.43 -0.80 -2.01
C ASN A 168 22.21 -0.66 -2.96
N ARG A 169 21.18 0.18 -2.74
CA ARG A 169 20.16 0.40 -3.81
C ARG A 169 19.66 1.84 -3.92
N GLY A 170 20.01 2.51 -5.03
CA GLY A 170 19.80 3.95 -5.27
C GLY A 170 18.34 4.44 -5.41
N ARG A 171 17.32 3.59 -5.21
CA ARG A 171 15.89 3.95 -5.37
C ARG A 171 14.99 3.62 -4.17
N SER A 172 15.49 2.98 -3.12
CA SER A 172 14.67 2.55 -1.99
C SER A 172 15.10 3.26 -0.70
N ARG A 173 14.15 3.86 0.04
CA ARG A 173 14.40 4.43 1.37
C ARG A 173 13.31 4.06 2.37
N LYS A 174 13.73 3.93 3.62
CA LYS A 174 12.83 3.76 4.77
C LYS A 174 12.44 5.12 5.33
N LEU A 175 11.16 5.35 5.57
CA LEU A 175 10.64 6.53 6.27
C LEU A 175 9.76 6.09 7.46
N ARG A 176 9.94 6.75 8.59
CA ARG A 176 9.14 6.52 9.79
C ARG A 176 8.04 7.58 9.87
N LEU A 177 6.77 7.17 9.93
CA LEU A 177 5.63 8.10 9.81
C LEU A 177 5.18 8.74 11.14
N ASP A 178 5.92 8.54 12.22
CA ASP A 178 5.52 8.93 13.58
C ASP A 178 5.21 10.44 13.74
N HIS A 179 5.61 11.31 12.79
CA HIS A 179 5.36 12.76 12.80
C HIS A 179 4.26 13.27 11.86
N ILE A 180 3.68 12.46 10.97
CA ILE A 180 2.56 12.95 10.11
C ILE A 180 1.30 13.20 10.94
N ARG A 181 1.15 12.52 12.08
CA ARG A 181 0.04 12.72 13.02
C ARG A 181 -0.11 14.17 13.45
N ASP A 182 1.00 14.89 13.61
CA ASP A 182 0.99 16.27 14.08
C ASP A 182 0.58 17.28 12.99
N GLN A 183 0.75 16.94 11.70
CA GLN A 183 0.27 17.76 10.59
C GLN A 183 -1.20 17.50 10.24
N VAL A 184 -1.68 16.26 10.43
CA VAL A 184 -3.10 15.92 10.21
C VAL A 184 -4.02 16.52 11.27
N GLN A 185 -3.53 16.74 12.49
CA GLN A 185 -4.31 17.41 13.54
C GLN A 185 -4.33 18.94 13.44
N GLN A 186 -3.62 19.53 12.47
CA GLN A 186 -3.54 20.98 12.25
C GLN A 186 -4.32 21.47 11.01
N GLN A 187 -5.07 20.59 10.33
CA GLN A 187 -5.96 20.94 9.21
C GLN A 187 -7.43 20.68 9.54
#